data_AF-A0A068REI0-F1
#
_entry.id   AF-A0A068REI0-F1
#
_cell.length_a   1.000
_cell.length_b   1.000
_cell.length_c   1.000
_cell.angle_alpha   90.00
_cell.angle_beta   90.00
_cell.angle_gamma   90.00
#
_symmetry.space_group_name_H-M   'P 1'
#
loop_
_entity.id
_entity.type
_entity.pdbx_description
1 polymer ?
#
loop_
_entity_poly.entity_id
_entity_poly.type
_entity_poly.pdbx_seq_one_letter_code
_entity_poly.pdbx_strand_id
1 'polypeptide(L)'
;MGKRKRAARTNETTGTKQQSGSRGGNKTMTDTPLALKAGYAYVSLEGTAIEAITHQEQPMDVIPAHFVQNRIERDGHPWHHVTIINPTELPRALEAIGIEYDKKKKYHLVRALVDHILREFGDANLWDPPEDLGLAYAEHNDTKAYYHVLHWPFGHRIRDRLGLGPAFFHVTIGFDHKDVHGTYKGPGTLLCLSHPGFYQKHHFERLAELAPFYNNDYDFIKALVKQGIATSNFRIAMSLGWTYLRGINTQTHTYL
;
A
#
# COMPACT_ATOMS: atom_id res chain seq x y z
N MET A 1 -9.51 -74.40 -33.85
CA MET A 1 -9.04 -75.05 -32.60
C MET A 1 -7.60 -74.65 -32.36
N GLY A 2 -7.27 -74.03 -31.23
CA GLY A 2 -5.90 -73.64 -30.90
C GLY A 2 -5.84 -72.50 -29.89
N LYS A 3 -6.05 -72.81 -28.60
CA LYS A 3 -5.88 -71.89 -27.47
C LYS A 3 -4.39 -71.51 -27.32
N ARG A 4 -4.07 -70.22 -27.16
CA ARG A 4 -2.83 -69.80 -26.46
C ARG A 4 -3.12 -68.66 -25.48
N LYS A 5 -2.88 -69.00 -24.21
CA LYS A 5 -2.86 -68.13 -23.02
C LYS A 5 -1.82 -67.02 -23.20
N ARG A 6 -2.15 -65.78 -22.82
CA ARG A 6 -1.16 -64.73 -22.53
C ARG A 6 -1.21 -64.42 -21.04
N ALA A 7 -0.07 -64.63 -20.39
CA ALA A 7 0.17 -64.37 -18.99
C ALA A 7 0.34 -62.88 -18.71
N ALA A 8 -0.04 -62.49 -17.50
CA ALA A 8 0.13 -61.17 -16.92
C ALA A 8 1.62 -60.80 -16.77
N ARG A 9 1.94 -59.53 -17.02
CA ARG A 9 3.19 -58.89 -16.61
C ARG A 9 2.83 -57.64 -15.81
N THR A 10 3.07 -57.72 -14.52
CA THR A 10 3.16 -56.62 -13.56
C THR A 10 4.40 -55.78 -13.91
N ASN A 11 4.21 -54.47 -14.09
CA ASN A 11 5.29 -53.49 -14.04
C ASN A 11 4.94 -52.47 -12.97
N GLU A 12 5.61 -52.62 -11.83
CA GLU A 12 5.80 -51.56 -10.86
C GLU A 12 6.59 -50.43 -11.53
N THR A 13 6.09 -49.19 -11.43
CA THR A 13 6.87 -48.01 -11.79
C THR A 13 6.69 -46.98 -10.68
N THR A 14 7.55 -47.08 -9.67
CA THR A 14 7.82 -46.08 -8.64
C THR A 14 8.54 -44.90 -9.29
N GLY A 15 7.77 -43.94 -9.80
CA GLY A 15 8.26 -42.66 -10.30
C GLY A 15 8.03 -41.56 -9.28
N THR A 16 8.90 -41.46 -8.28
CA THR A 16 8.91 -40.33 -7.34
C THR A 16 9.40 -39.09 -8.09
N LYS A 17 8.47 -38.20 -8.49
CA LYS A 17 8.78 -36.86 -9.00
C LYS A 17 9.50 -36.08 -7.90
N GLN A 18 10.81 -35.90 -8.07
CA GLN A 18 11.58 -34.88 -7.36
C GLN A 18 10.97 -33.52 -7.67
N GLN A 19 10.31 -32.95 -6.66
CA GLN A 19 9.91 -31.55 -6.66
C GLN A 19 11.17 -30.69 -6.77
N SER A 20 11.20 -29.92 -7.86
CA SER A 20 12.17 -28.86 -8.13
C SER A 20 12.26 -27.91 -6.93
N GLY A 21 13.48 -27.73 -6.44
CA GLY A 21 13.81 -26.95 -5.26
C GLY A 21 13.23 -25.53 -5.29
N SER A 22 12.46 -25.22 -4.26
CA SER A 22 12.25 -23.86 -3.79
C SER A 22 13.61 -23.26 -3.44
N ARG A 23 14.11 -22.34 -4.29
CA ARG A 23 15.16 -21.38 -3.91
C ARG A 23 14.56 -20.31 -3.00
N GLY A 24 14.04 -20.72 -1.84
CA GLY A 24 13.67 -19.84 -0.75
C GLY A 24 14.91 -19.56 0.10
N GLY A 25 15.80 -18.70 -0.37
CA GLY A 25 16.76 -18.09 0.55
C GLY A 25 15.94 -17.34 1.59
N ASN A 26 16.04 -17.70 2.87
CA ASN A 26 15.42 -16.96 3.96
C ASN A 26 15.88 -15.51 3.85
N LYS A 27 15.06 -14.63 3.25
CA LYS A 27 15.25 -13.20 3.38
C LYS A 27 15.12 -12.93 4.88
N THR A 28 16.15 -12.38 5.48
CA THR A 28 16.01 -11.77 6.80
C THR A 28 15.65 -10.31 6.58
N MET A 29 14.72 -9.79 7.36
CA MET A 29 14.45 -8.35 7.35
C MET A 29 15.73 -7.62 7.75
N THR A 30 16.10 -6.57 7.03
CA THR A 30 17.24 -5.74 7.40
C THR A 30 16.84 -4.91 8.63
N ASP A 31 17.70 -4.83 9.65
CA ASP A 31 17.51 -3.99 10.86
C ASP A 31 17.53 -2.47 10.57
N THR A 32 17.44 -2.09 9.29
CA THR A 32 17.42 -0.71 8.82
C THR A 32 16.01 -0.13 8.98
N PRO A 33 15.85 1.04 9.62
CA PRO A 33 14.60 1.81 9.69
C PRO A 33 13.83 1.87 8.39
N LEU A 34 14.48 2.30 7.32
CA LEU A 34 13.89 2.46 5.99
C LEU A 34 14.88 2.01 4.92
N ALA A 35 14.38 1.29 3.92
CA ALA A 35 15.13 0.84 2.78
C ALA A 35 14.26 0.90 1.52
N LEU A 36 14.75 1.60 0.50
CA LEU A 36 14.15 1.59 -0.82
C LEU A 36 14.52 0.28 -1.53
N LYS A 37 13.54 -0.47 -2.03
CA LYS A 37 13.74 -1.78 -2.65
C LYS A 37 13.14 -1.84 -4.04
N ALA A 38 13.81 -2.62 -4.89
CA ALA A 38 13.30 -3.00 -6.20
C ALA A 38 12.43 -4.25 -6.09
N GLY A 39 11.13 -4.11 -6.30
CA GLY A 39 10.23 -5.21 -6.60
C GLY A 39 10.41 -5.69 -8.05
N TYR A 40 9.60 -6.67 -8.47
CA TYR A 40 9.67 -7.17 -9.85
C TYR A 40 9.30 -6.10 -10.90
N ALA A 41 8.30 -5.27 -10.59
CA ALA A 41 7.78 -4.24 -11.48
C ALA A 41 7.34 -2.97 -10.73
N TYR A 42 7.79 -2.78 -9.49
CA TYR A 42 7.39 -1.67 -8.63
C TYR A 42 8.55 -1.27 -7.71
N VAL A 43 8.51 -0.04 -7.18
CA VAL A 43 9.45 0.44 -6.17
C VAL A 43 8.73 0.48 -4.83
N SER A 44 9.33 -0.14 -3.81
CA SER A 44 8.78 -0.19 -2.44
C SER A 44 9.70 0.47 -1.42
N LEU A 45 9.09 0.96 -0.34
CA LEU A 45 9.75 1.27 0.92
C LEU A 45 9.48 0.13 1.92
N GLU A 46 10.53 -0.41 2.50
CA GLU A 46 10.49 -1.49 3.51
C GLU A 46 11.36 -1.10 4.70
N GLY A 47 11.26 -1.78 5.84
CA GLY A 47 12.14 -1.58 6.99
C GLY A 47 11.43 -1.63 8.34
N THR A 48 12.19 -1.54 9.42
CA THR A 48 11.64 -1.65 10.78
C THR A 48 10.63 -0.55 11.11
N ALA A 49 10.76 0.65 10.52
CA ALA A 49 9.77 1.71 10.69
C ALA A 49 8.43 1.38 10.02
N ILE A 50 8.45 0.67 8.88
CA ILE A 50 7.22 0.24 8.19
C ILE A 50 6.54 -0.89 8.96
N GLU A 51 7.29 -1.86 9.47
CA GLU A 51 6.70 -2.89 10.33
C GLU A 51 6.13 -2.30 11.62
N ALA A 52 6.82 -1.34 12.24
CA ALA A 52 6.36 -0.71 13.47
C ALA A 52 4.95 -0.09 13.32
N ILE A 53 4.62 0.48 12.16
CA ILE A 53 3.28 0.99 11.84
C ILE A 53 2.23 -0.12 11.96
N THR A 54 2.52 -1.30 11.45
CA THR A 54 1.57 -2.43 11.44
C THR A 54 1.39 -3.08 12.82
N HIS A 55 2.30 -2.81 13.75
CA HIS A 55 2.25 -3.29 15.13
C HIS A 55 1.64 -2.29 16.10
N GLN A 56 1.32 -1.07 15.66
CA GLN A 56 0.58 -0.11 16.48
C GLN A 56 -0.81 -0.66 16.80
N GLU A 57 -1.34 -0.34 18.00
CA GLU A 57 -2.57 -0.88 18.58
C GLU A 57 -3.70 -1.03 17.54
N GLN A 58 -3.82 -2.24 17.00
CA GLN A 58 -5.00 -2.65 16.24
C GLN A 58 -6.00 -3.17 17.26
N PRO A 59 -7.28 -2.81 17.18
CA PRO A 59 -8.29 -3.56 17.91
C PRO A 59 -8.23 -4.99 17.34
N MET A 60 -7.78 -5.93 18.17
CA MET A 60 -7.32 -7.28 17.80
C MET A 60 -8.35 -8.16 17.08
N ASP A 61 -9.56 -7.67 16.83
CA ASP A 61 -10.68 -8.40 16.23
C ASP A 61 -11.25 -7.74 14.95
N VAL A 62 -10.57 -6.72 14.39
CA VAL A 62 -11.09 -5.96 13.25
C VAL A 62 -10.73 -6.60 11.91
N ILE A 63 -9.52 -7.16 11.82
CA ILE A 63 -8.97 -7.70 10.58
C ILE A 63 -9.00 -9.24 10.68
N PRO A 64 -9.82 -9.93 9.87
CA PRO A 64 -9.85 -11.39 9.91
C PRO A 64 -8.48 -12.00 9.60
N ALA A 65 -8.06 -13.02 10.35
CA ALA A 65 -6.74 -13.63 10.17
C ALA A 65 -6.48 -14.13 8.73
N HIS A 66 -7.51 -14.63 8.05
CA HIS A 66 -7.39 -15.07 6.65
C HIS A 66 -7.04 -13.90 5.71
N PHE A 67 -7.45 -12.67 6.00
CA PHE A 67 -7.10 -11.50 5.19
C PHE A 67 -5.59 -11.26 5.19
N VAL A 68 -4.97 -11.37 6.36
CA VAL A 68 -3.51 -11.23 6.53
C VAL A 68 -2.80 -12.36 5.78
N GLN A 69 -3.29 -13.59 5.92
CA GLN A 69 -2.75 -14.76 5.24
C GLN A 69 -2.77 -14.59 3.71
N ASN A 70 -3.86 -14.08 3.14
CA ASN A 70 -3.96 -13.83 1.69
C ASN A 70 -2.93 -12.82 1.20
N ARG A 71 -2.64 -11.78 2.00
CA ARG A 71 -1.59 -10.80 1.67
C ARG A 71 -0.21 -11.46 1.70
N ILE A 72 0.07 -12.27 2.72
CA ILE A 72 1.33 -13.01 2.82
C ILE A 72 1.51 -13.95 1.62
N GLU A 73 0.44 -14.64 1.20
CA GLU A 73 0.47 -15.53 0.04
C GLU A 73 0.70 -14.76 -1.28
N ARG A 74 0.08 -13.59 -1.44
CA ARG A 74 0.31 -12.71 -2.61
C ARG A 74 1.75 -12.20 -2.66
N ASP A 75 2.27 -11.74 -1.53
CA ASP A 75 3.60 -11.08 -1.46
C ASP A 75 4.75 -12.09 -1.33
N GLY A 76 4.45 -13.31 -0.87
CA GLY A 76 5.43 -14.38 -0.64
C GLY A 76 6.28 -14.16 0.61
N HIS A 77 5.94 -13.22 1.48
CA HIS A 77 6.65 -12.93 2.73
C HIS A 77 5.77 -12.22 3.77
N PRO A 78 6.10 -12.31 5.07
CA PRO A 78 5.30 -11.69 6.14
C PRO A 78 5.50 -10.18 6.28
N TRP A 79 6.63 -9.63 5.83
CA TRP A 79 6.92 -8.20 5.95
C TRP A 79 6.01 -7.35 5.05
N HIS A 80 5.80 -6.13 5.48
CA HIS A 80 5.02 -5.11 4.85
C HIS A 80 5.88 -4.17 4.03
N HIS A 81 5.23 -3.45 3.12
CA HIS A 81 5.89 -2.44 2.31
C HIS A 81 4.91 -1.34 1.94
N VAL A 82 5.46 -0.17 1.63
CA VAL A 82 4.74 0.93 1.00
C VAL A 82 5.11 0.95 -0.48
N THR A 83 4.12 0.86 -1.37
CA THR A 83 4.40 1.02 -2.81
C THR A 83 4.57 2.51 -3.11
N ILE A 84 5.75 2.90 -3.60
CA ILE A 84 6.03 4.29 -4.02
C ILE A 84 5.67 4.49 -5.49
N ILE A 85 6.02 3.50 -6.32
CA ILE A 85 5.79 3.50 -7.77
C ILE A 85 5.22 2.14 -8.13
N ASN A 86 3.99 2.12 -8.64
CA ASN A 86 3.32 0.88 -8.99
C ASN A 86 3.65 0.42 -10.44
N PRO A 87 3.27 -0.80 -10.85
CA PRO A 87 3.60 -1.33 -12.17
C PRO A 87 3.06 -0.52 -13.36
N THR A 88 1.95 0.21 -13.18
CA THR A 88 1.36 1.05 -14.22
C THR A 88 2.07 2.40 -14.37
N GLU A 89 2.71 2.87 -13.30
CA GLU A 89 3.47 4.12 -13.25
C GLU A 89 4.92 3.96 -13.73
N LEU A 90 5.46 2.75 -13.68
CA LEU A 90 6.86 2.46 -13.98
C LEU A 90 7.35 3.01 -15.33
N PRO A 91 6.63 2.88 -16.47
CA PRO A 91 7.09 3.46 -17.73
C PRO A 91 7.31 4.97 -17.67
N ARG A 92 6.37 5.70 -17.05
CA ARG A 92 6.44 7.16 -16.89
C ARG A 92 7.57 7.58 -15.96
N ALA A 93 7.79 6.83 -14.88
CA ALA A 93 8.90 7.08 -13.96
C ALA A 93 10.27 6.90 -14.63
N LEU A 94 10.40 5.89 -15.51
CA LEU A 94 11.64 5.64 -16.26
C LEU A 94 11.88 6.70 -17.33
N GLU A 95 10.82 7.12 -18.04
CA GLU A 95 10.88 8.21 -19.01
C GLU A 95 11.38 9.51 -18.37
N ALA A 96 10.91 9.84 -17.15
CA ALA A 96 11.33 11.02 -16.40
C ALA A 96 12.84 11.06 -16.08
N ILE A 97 13.52 9.92 -16.14
CA ILE A 97 14.96 9.78 -15.91
C ILE A 97 15.73 9.38 -17.19
N GLY A 98 15.08 9.44 -18.36
CA GLY A 98 15.70 9.16 -19.65
C GLY A 98 15.96 7.69 -19.95
N ILE A 99 15.23 6.77 -19.32
CA ILE A 99 15.35 5.32 -19.54
C ILE A 99 14.17 4.80 -20.35
N GLU A 100 14.45 4.14 -21.47
CA GLU A 100 13.42 3.49 -22.29
C GLU A 100 12.84 2.25 -21.59
N TYR A 101 11.50 2.11 -21.63
CA TYR A 101 10.82 0.97 -21.01
C TYR A 101 10.91 -0.30 -21.87
N ASP A 102 11.56 -1.33 -21.33
CA ASP A 102 11.59 -2.69 -21.90
C ASP A 102 10.91 -3.70 -20.96
N LYS A 103 9.76 -4.22 -21.40
CA LYS A 103 8.96 -5.21 -20.66
C LYS A 103 9.73 -6.50 -20.33
N LYS A 104 10.78 -6.85 -21.08
CA LYS A 104 11.61 -8.04 -20.81
C LYS A 104 12.66 -7.81 -19.73
N LYS A 105 12.97 -6.55 -19.41
CA LYS A 105 14.02 -6.15 -18.46
C LYS A 105 13.50 -5.45 -17.22
N LYS A 106 12.20 -5.56 -16.91
CA LYS A 106 11.52 -4.85 -15.81
C LYS A 106 12.34 -4.77 -14.52
N TYR A 107 12.79 -5.90 -14.01
CA TYR A 107 13.53 -5.94 -12.75
C TYR A 107 14.83 -5.10 -12.78
N HIS A 108 15.57 -5.13 -13.89
CA HIS A 108 16.78 -4.31 -14.05
C HIS A 108 16.44 -2.83 -14.16
N LEU A 109 15.33 -2.48 -14.82
CA LEU A 109 14.85 -1.11 -14.94
C LEU A 109 14.42 -0.55 -13.57
N VAL A 110 13.69 -1.34 -12.78
CA VAL A 110 13.30 -0.97 -11.41
C VAL A 110 14.54 -0.75 -10.54
N ARG A 111 15.56 -1.61 -10.64
CA ARG A 111 16.84 -1.40 -9.94
C ARG A 111 17.53 -0.10 -10.34
N ALA A 112 17.62 0.18 -11.65
CA ALA A 112 18.20 1.42 -12.13
C ALA A 112 17.43 2.66 -11.63
N LEU A 113 16.10 2.56 -11.54
CA LEU A 113 15.25 3.59 -10.97
C LEU A 113 15.50 3.77 -9.46
N VAL A 114 15.61 2.69 -8.70
CA VAL A 114 16.00 2.73 -7.27
C VAL A 114 17.36 3.40 -7.09
N ASP A 115 18.36 3.01 -7.88
CA ASP A 115 19.70 3.61 -7.83
C ASP A 115 19.68 5.10 -8.19
N HIS A 116 18.81 5.50 -9.13
CA HIS A 116 18.60 6.91 -9.46
C HIS A 116 18.03 7.68 -8.27
N ILE A 117 16.95 7.17 -7.67
CA ILE A 117 16.29 7.81 -6.52
C ILE A 117 17.27 7.93 -5.35
N LEU A 118 18.03 6.88 -5.02
CA LEU A 118 19.01 6.91 -3.94
C LEU A 118 20.18 7.88 -4.20
N ARG A 119 20.61 8.03 -5.46
CA ARG A 119 21.63 9.01 -5.83
C ARG A 119 21.15 10.45 -5.66
N GLU A 120 19.88 10.70 -5.95
CA GLU A 120 19.29 12.04 -5.90
C GLU A 120 18.85 12.44 -4.49
N PHE A 121 18.22 11.52 -3.75
CA PHE A 121 17.61 11.78 -2.44
C PHE A 121 18.44 11.25 -1.26
N GLY A 122 19.58 10.60 -1.52
CA GLY A 122 20.42 9.99 -0.50
C GLY A 122 19.91 8.62 -0.02
N ASP A 123 20.58 8.08 0.99
CA ASP A 123 20.22 6.80 1.60
C ASP A 123 18.83 6.87 2.26
N ALA A 124 17.97 5.92 1.92
CA ALA A 124 16.61 5.83 2.45
C ALA A 124 16.56 5.74 3.98
N ASN A 125 17.60 5.20 4.61
CA ASN A 125 17.69 5.12 6.06
C ASN A 125 17.75 6.48 6.76
N LEU A 126 18.04 7.56 6.02
CA LEU A 126 18.12 8.93 6.53
C LEU A 126 16.87 9.76 6.22
N TRP A 127 15.86 9.19 5.57
CA TRP A 127 14.64 9.90 5.21
C TRP A 127 13.68 10.00 6.40
N ASP A 128 12.84 11.04 6.37
CA ASP A 128 11.73 11.15 7.31
C ASP A 128 10.77 9.96 7.09
N PRO A 129 10.43 9.19 8.15
CA PRO A 129 9.52 8.07 8.02
C PRO A 129 8.09 8.54 7.72
N PRO A 130 7.28 7.72 7.05
CA PRO A 130 5.85 7.97 6.94
C PRO A 130 5.18 8.08 8.31
N GLU A 131 4.28 9.05 8.47
CA GLU A 131 3.41 9.15 9.63
C GLU A 131 2.18 8.28 9.41
N ASP A 132 1.87 7.40 10.37
CA ASP A 132 0.66 6.59 10.34
C ASP A 132 -0.56 7.43 10.70
N LEU A 133 -1.56 7.45 9.81
CA LEU A 133 -2.86 8.08 10.04
C LEU A 133 -3.90 7.08 10.55
N GLY A 134 -3.53 5.82 10.72
CA GLY A 134 -4.34 4.77 11.29
C GLY A 134 -5.03 3.85 10.28
N LEU A 135 -5.78 2.91 10.85
CA LEU A 135 -6.43 1.84 10.10
C LEU A 135 -7.61 2.37 9.26
N ALA A 136 -7.63 1.95 8.01
CA ALA A 136 -8.68 2.20 7.03
C ALA A 136 -9.11 0.91 6.35
N TYR A 137 -10.21 0.98 5.61
CA TYR A 137 -10.61 -0.08 4.70
C TYR A 137 -11.20 0.48 3.40
N ALA A 138 -11.14 -0.32 2.35
CA ALA A 138 -11.87 -0.09 1.11
C ALA A 138 -12.67 -1.35 0.78
N GLU A 139 -13.84 -1.16 0.18
CA GLU A 139 -14.72 -2.24 -0.23
C GLU A 139 -15.27 -1.96 -1.64
N HIS A 140 -15.18 -2.94 -2.53
CA HIS A 140 -15.71 -2.85 -3.89
C HIS A 140 -15.98 -4.25 -4.45
N ASN A 141 -17.13 -4.45 -5.09
CA ASN A 141 -17.57 -5.75 -5.65
C ASN A 141 -17.40 -6.90 -4.65
N ASP A 142 -17.94 -6.72 -3.45
CA ASP A 142 -17.90 -7.70 -2.34
C ASP A 142 -16.48 -8.10 -1.90
N THR A 143 -15.45 -7.35 -2.31
CA THR A 143 -14.07 -7.53 -1.88
C THR A 143 -13.67 -6.41 -0.94
N LYS A 144 -13.02 -6.76 0.16
CA LYS A 144 -12.56 -5.81 1.18
C LYS A 144 -11.05 -5.90 1.39
N ALA A 145 -10.42 -4.75 1.58
CA ALA A 145 -9.01 -4.63 1.94
C ALA A 145 -8.83 -3.68 3.13
N TYR A 146 -7.99 -4.07 4.07
CA TYR A 146 -7.57 -3.27 5.21
C TYR A 146 -6.13 -2.78 5.03
N TYR A 147 -5.90 -1.53 5.37
CA TYR A 147 -4.61 -0.88 5.20
C TYR A 147 -4.45 0.28 6.19
N HIS A 148 -3.21 0.60 6.51
CA HIS A 148 -2.87 1.86 7.18
C HIS A 148 -2.69 2.96 6.15
N VAL A 149 -3.33 4.10 6.34
CA VAL A 149 -3.10 5.29 5.50
C VAL A 149 -1.91 6.03 6.05
N LEU A 150 -1.03 6.49 5.17
CA LEU A 150 0.20 7.17 5.57
C LEU A 150 0.22 8.61 5.06
N HIS A 151 0.63 9.53 5.93
CA HIS A 151 1.08 10.86 5.52
C HIS A 151 2.58 10.83 5.30
N TRP A 152 3.02 11.06 4.05
CA TRP A 152 4.44 11.01 3.73
C TRP A 152 4.87 12.08 2.71
N PRO A 153 5.11 13.33 3.16
CA PRO A 153 5.57 14.42 2.31
C PRO A 153 6.85 14.09 1.54
N PHE A 154 7.78 13.35 2.14
CA PHE A 154 9.02 12.94 1.46
C PHE A 154 8.73 12.07 0.23
N GLY A 155 7.81 11.10 0.36
CA GLY A 155 7.38 10.25 -0.74
C GLY A 155 6.76 11.05 -1.89
N HIS A 156 5.99 12.10 -1.58
CA HIS A 156 5.45 13.00 -2.59
C HIS A 156 6.54 13.75 -3.34
N ARG A 157 7.61 14.21 -2.66
CA ARG A 157 8.75 14.84 -3.35
C ARG A 157 9.41 13.90 -4.36
N ILE A 158 9.57 12.62 -4.03
CA ILE A 158 10.08 11.61 -4.98
C ILE A 158 9.13 11.50 -6.18
N ARG A 159 7.82 11.37 -5.93
CA ARG A 159 6.83 11.22 -7.01
C ARG A 159 6.73 12.44 -7.92
N ASP A 160 6.79 13.64 -7.35
CA ASP A 160 6.78 14.91 -8.09
C ASP A 160 8.02 15.01 -9.00
N ARG A 161 9.18 14.60 -8.50
CA ARG A 161 10.43 14.59 -9.27
C ARG A 161 10.38 13.65 -10.47
N LEU A 162 9.62 12.57 -10.37
CA LEU A 162 9.36 11.59 -11.43
C LEU A 162 8.11 11.92 -12.26
N GLY A 163 7.46 13.06 -11.99
CA GLY A 163 6.27 13.50 -12.70
C GLY A 163 5.06 12.57 -12.52
N LEU A 164 4.97 11.79 -11.44
CA LEU A 164 3.89 10.83 -11.20
C LEU A 164 2.65 11.43 -10.53
N GLY A 165 2.74 12.66 -10.02
CA GLY A 165 1.69 13.31 -9.26
C GLY A 165 1.44 12.67 -7.89
N PRO A 166 0.44 13.16 -7.14
CA PRO A 166 0.14 12.68 -5.80
C PRO A 166 -0.38 11.24 -5.80
N ALA A 167 -0.22 10.55 -4.66
CA ALA A 167 -0.78 9.23 -4.40
C ALA A 167 -1.11 9.08 -2.92
N PHE A 168 -2.03 8.18 -2.59
CA PHE A 168 -2.33 7.82 -1.21
C PHE A 168 -1.43 6.67 -0.78
N PHE A 169 -0.36 6.99 -0.06
CA PHE A 169 0.53 5.99 0.51
C PHE A 169 -0.20 5.18 1.57
N HIS A 170 0.01 3.86 1.53
CA HIS A 170 -0.59 2.95 2.49
C HIS A 170 0.24 1.69 2.67
N VAL A 171 0.07 1.05 3.82
CA VAL A 171 0.55 -0.31 4.08
C VAL A 171 -0.62 -1.26 4.04
N THR A 172 -0.62 -2.21 3.12
CA THR A 172 -1.69 -3.23 3.04
C THR A 172 -1.50 -4.25 4.15
N ILE A 173 -2.49 -4.40 5.03
CA ILE A 173 -2.47 -5.39 6.10
C ILE A 173 -3.01 -6.73 5.62
N GLY A 174 -4.16 -6.70 4.92
CA GLY A 174 -4.84 -7.89 4.44
C GLY A 174 -6.05 -7.59 3.56
N PHE A 175 -6.53 -8.61 2.83
CA PHE A 175 -7.72 -8.54 1.97
C PHE A 175 -8.42 -9.89 1.83
N ASP A 176 -9.70 -9.88 1.48
CA ASP A 176 -10.58 -11.08 1.52
C ASP A 176 -10.22 -12.18 0.52
N HIS A 177 -10.35 -11.91 -0.78
CA HIS A 177 -10.04 -12.88 -1.84
C HIS A 177 -9.11 -12.28 -2.89
N LYS A 178 -9.26 -10.98 -3.14
CA LYS A 178 -8.44 -10.19 -4.04
C LYS A 178 -8.14 -8.87 -3.36
N ASP A 179 -7.04 -8.24 -3.74
CA ASP A 179 -6.83 -6.84 -3.36
C ASP A 179 -7.84 -5.96 -4.09
N VAL A 180 -8.23 -4.87 -3.44
CA VAL A 180 -9.14 -3.87 -4.01
C VAL A 180 -8.29 -2.87 -4.80
N HIS A 181 -8.44 -2.88 -6.12
CA HIS A 181 -7.76 -1.95 -7.03
C HIS A 181 -8.73 -0.91 -7.60
N GLY A 182 -8.20 0.24 -8.02
CA GLY A 182 -9.00 1.30 -8.67
C GLY A 182 -9.99 2.01 -7.75
N THR A 183 -9.82 1.88 -6.43
CA THR A 183 -10.64 2.56 -5.43
C THR A 183 -9.82 3.58 -4.66
N TYR A 184 -10.50 4.59 -4.13
CA TYR A 184 -9.91 5.56 -3.24
C TYR A 184 -9.44 4.88 -1.94
N LYS A 185 -8.16 5.06 -1.61
CA LYS A 185 -7.50 4.54 -0.39
C LYS A 185 -6.84 5.67 0.43
N GLY A 186 -7.38 6.88 0.36
CA GLY A 186 -6.87 8.05 1.07
C GLY A 186 -7.46 8.22 2.48
N PRO A 187 -7.10 9.31 3.20
CA PRO A 187 -7.48 9.51 4.60
C PRO A 187 -9.00 9.55 4.87
N GLY A 188 -9.84 9.80 3.87
CA GLY A 188 -11.30 9.72 4.01
C GLY A 188 -11.84 8.32 4.31
N THR A 189 -11.04 7.26 4.13
CA THR A 189 -11.42 5.87 4.45
C THR A 189 -11.05 5.41 5.85
N LEU A 190 -10.48 6.29 6.68
CA LEU A 190 -10.08 5.97 8.05
C LEU A 190 -11.27 5.52 8.90
N LEU A 191 -11.06 4.45 9.68
CA LEU A 191 -12.08 3.90 10.58
C LEU A 191 -12.47 4.90 11.67
N CYS A 192 -11.52 5.69 12.18
CA CYS A 192 -11.77 6.71 13.21
C CYS A 192 -12.69 7.86 12.75
N LEU A 193 -12.91 8.01 11.44
CA LEU A 193 -13.81 9.01 10.84
C LEU A 193 -15.18 8.43 10.47
N SER A 194 -15.33 7.12 10.47
CA SER A 194 -16.56 6.42 10.04
C SER A 194 -17.20 5.58 11.15
N HIS A 195 -16.44 5.19 12.18
CA HIS A 195 -16.85 4.29 13.25
C HIS A 195 -16.58 4.93 14.62
N PRO A 196 -17.62 5.23 15.42
CA PRO A 196 -17.46 5.86 16.74
C PRO A 196 -16.54 5.09 17.71
N GLY A 197 -16.49 3.77 17.61
CA GLY A 197 -15.61 2.93 18.45
C GLY A 197 -14.12 3.10 18.19
N PHE A 198 -13.73 3.71 17.07
CA PHE A 198 -12.33 3.99 16.70
C PHE A 198 -11.96 5.45 16.92
N TYR A 199 -12.90 6.28 17.35
CA TYR A 199 -12.63 7.69 17.55
C TYR A 199 -11.75 7.92 18.77
N GLN A 200 -10.67 8.67 18.56
CA GLN A 200 -9.84 9.19 19.62
C GLN A 200 -9.63 10.68 19.35
N LYS A 201 -9.85 11.52 20.37
CA LYS A 201 -9.84 12.98 20.21
C LYS A 201 -8.51 13.51 19.68
N HIS A 202 -7.39 13.08 20.26
CA HIS A 202 -6.06 13.51 19.85
C HIS A 202 -5.75 13.11 18.39
N HIS A 203 -6.21 11.92 17.98
CA HIS A 203 -6.05 11.46 16.61
C HIS A 203 -6.89 12.33 15.64
N PHE A 204 -8.14 12.65 15.99
CA PHE A 204 -8.96 13.56 15.20
C PHE A 204 -8.35 14.97 15.08
N GLU A 205 -7.82 15.52 16.18
CA GLU A 205 -7.11 16.81 16.18
C GLU A 205 -5.90 16.76 15.25
N ARG A 206 -5.11 15.68 15.30
CA ARG A 206 -3.98 15.48 14.39
C ARG A 206 -4.40 15.41 12.92
N LEU A 207 -5.46 14.69 12.59
CA LEU A 207 -5.99 14.64 11.22
C LEU A 207 -6.47 16.02 10.74
N ALA A 208 -7.08 16.81 11.64
CA ALA A 208 -7.50 18.17 11.33
C ALA A 208 -6.32 19.12 11.07
N GLU A 209 -5.19 18.96 11.77
CA GLU A 209 -3.95 19.68 11.50
C GLU A 209 -3.37 19.35 10.12
N LEU A 210 -3.54 18.10 9.67
CA LEU A 210 -3.04 17.63 8.37
C LEU A 210 -3.96 17.99 7.20
N ALA A 211 -5.22 18.37 7.45
CA ALA A 211 -6.20 18.72 6.43
C ALA A 211 -5.71 19.71 5.34
N PRO A 212 -4.89 20.74 5.64
CA PRO A 212 -4.36 21.63 4.60
C PRO A 212 -3.51 20.93 3.53
N PHE A 213 -2.84 19.81 3.84
CA PHE A 213 -2.08 19.01 2.88
C PHE A 213 -2.98 18.18 1.95
N TYR A 214 -4.26 18.05 2.31
CA TYR A 214 -5.28 17.26 1.61
C TYR A 214 -6.46 18.14 1.17
N ASN A 215 -6.21 19.41 0.88
CA ASN A 215 -7.26 20.37 0.50
C ASN A 215 -8.03 19.98 -0.78
N ASN A 216 -7.46 19.12 -1.62
CA ASN A 216 -8.09 18.57 -2.82
C ASN A 216 -8.78 17.21 -2.58
N ASP A 217 -8.67 16.67 -1.37
CA ASP A 217 -9.29 15.40 -0.99
C ASP A 217 -10.65 15.64 -0.31
N TYR A 218 -11.68 15.81 -1.14
CA TYR A 218 -13.02 16.15 -0.66
C TYR A 218 -13.62 15.06 0.23
N ASP A 219 -13.30 13.79 0.00
CA ASP A 219 -13.81 12.68 0.81
C ASP A 219 -13.23 12.74 2.22
N PHE A 220 -11.93 13.03 2.35
CA PHE A 220 -11.30 13.25 3.65
C PHE A 220 -11.87 14.46 4.38
N ILE A 221 -11.96 15.62 3.73
CA ILE A 221 -12.45 16.84 4.39
C ILE A 221 -13.92 16.66 4.83
N LYS A 222 -14.75 16.03 3.99
CA LYS A 222 -16.15 15.72 4.32
C LYS A 222 -16.24 14.76 5.52
N ALA A 223 -15.43 13.70 5.54
CA ALA A 223 -15.39 12.75 6.65
C ALA A 223 -14.98 13.42 7.96
N LEU A 224 -13.95 14.28 7.93
CA LEU A 224 -13.52 15.07 9.10
C LEU A 224 -14.60 16.00 9.62
N VAL A 225 -15.29 16.75 8.74
CA VAL A 225 -16.38 17.65 9.15
C VAL A 225 -17.50 16.86 9.81
N LYS A 226 -17.92 15.74 9.21
CA LYS A 226 -18.97 14.86 9.76
C LYS A 226 -18.59 14.34 11.15
N GLN A 227 -17.35 13.85 11.31
CA GLN A 227 -16.86 13.35 12.58
C GLN A 227 -16.76 14.46 13.64
N GLY A 228 -16.31 15.65 13.24
CA GLY A 228 -16.26 16.82 14.12
C GLY A 228 -17.63 17.24 14.66
N ILE A 229 -18.66 17.20 13.82
CA ILE A 229 -20.05 17.45 14.24
C ILE A 229 -20.52 16.35 15.20
N ALA A 230 -20.32 15.09 14.83
CA ALA A 230 -20.76 13.94 15.64
C ALA A 230 -20.11 13.91 17.04
N THR A 231 -18.91 14.48 17.18
CA THR A 231 -18.13 14.49 18.42
C THR A 231 -18.15 15.84 19.14
N SER A 232 -19.03 16.77 18.73
CA SER A 232 -19.16 18.13 19.31
C SER A 232 -17.89 18.99 19.21
N ASN A 233 -16.97 18.67 18.29
CA ASN A 233 -15.79 19.48 17.97
C ASN A 233 -16.12 20.58 16.94
N PHE A 234 -17.15 21.38 17.21
CA PHE A 234 -17.73 22.33 16.25
C PHE A 234 -16.74 23.37 15.72
N ARG A 235 -15.79 23.84 16.54
CA ARG A 235 -14.78 24.83 16.10
C ARG A 235 -13.92 24.28 14.96
N ILE A 236 -13.46 23.03 15.08
CA ILE A 236 -12.66 22.36 14.06
C ILE A 236 -13.54 22.09 12.82
N ALA A 237 -14.75 21.57 13.02
CA ALA A 237 -15.67 21.27 11.93
C ALA A 237 -16.01 22.52 11.09
N MET A 238 -16.26 23.67 11.73
CA MET A 238 -16.55 24.92 11.03
C MET A 238 -15.35 25.46 10.26
N SER A 239 -14.14 25.37 10.83
CA SER A 239 -12.90 25.76 10.15
C SER A 239 -12.66 24.92 8.89
N LEU A 240 -12.81 23.60 9.00
CA LEU A 240 -12.67 22.67 7.88
C LEU A 240 -13.79 22.85 6.84
N GLY A 241 -15.03 23.10 7.28
CA GLY A 241 -16.15 23.38 6.38
C GLY A 241 -15.95 24.64 5.56
N TRP A 242 -15.32 25.67 6.13
CA TRP A 242 -14.92 26.86 5.38
C TRP A 242 -13.86 26.56 4.32
N THR A 243 -12.84 25.77 4.66
CA THR A 243 -11.82 25.30 3.70
C THR A 243 -12.47 24.50 2.56
N TYR A 244 -13.40 23.60 2.88
CA TYR A 244 -14.16 22.82 1.91
C TYR A 244 -14.93 23.72 0.91
N LEU A 245 -15.66 24.70 1.43
CA LEU A 245 -16.44 25.63 0.60
C LEU A 245 -15.54 26.51 -0.29
N ARG A 246 -14.36 26.91 0.19
CA ARG A 246 -13.39 27.65 -0.63
C ARG A 246 -12.78 26.79 -1.73
N GLY A 247 -12.43 25.54 -1.44
CA GLY A 247 -11.84 24.60 -2.40
C GLY A 247 -12.76 24.35 -3.61
N ILE A 248 -14.05 24.14 -3.37
CA ILE A 248 -15.07 23.94 -4.43
C ILE A 248 -15.10 25.11 -5.43
N ASN A 249 -14.88 26.35 -4.98
CA ASN A 249 -14.91 27.52 -5.85
C ASN A 249 -13.65 27.70 -6.72
N THR A 250 -12.62 26.86 -6.54
CA THR A 250 -11.32 27.02 -7.19
C THR A 250 -10.94 25.93 -8.19
N GLN A 251 -11.74 24.87 -8.37
CA GLN A 251 -11.38 23.77 -9.28
C GLN A 251 -12.48 23.36 -10.26
N THR A 252 -12.14 23.49 -11.54
CA THR A 252 -12.65 22.66 -12.64
C THR A 252 -12.21 21.20 -12.42
N HIS A 253 -13.17 20.27 -12.41
CA HIS A 253 -12.97 18.85 -12.14
C HIS A 253 -11.83 18.21 -12.96
N THR A 254 -10.76 17.81 -12.29
CA THR A 254 -9.87 16.75 -12.77
C THR A 254 -9.82 15.69 -11.69
N TYR A 255 -10.64 14.66 -11.82
CA TYR A 255 -10.45 13.43 -11.07
C TYR A 255 -9.18 12.77 -11.59
N LEU A 256 -8.26 12.44 -10.68
CA LEU A 256 -7.07 11.63 -10.94
C LEU A 256 -7.47 10.21 -11.37
#